data_AF-A0A8J6C2B7-F1
#
_entry.id   AF-A0A8J6C2B7-F1
#
_cell.length_a   1.000
_cell.length_b   1.000
_cell.length_c   1.000
_cell.angle_alpha   90.00
_cell.angle_beta   90.00
_cell.angle_gamma   90.00
#
_symmetry.space_group_name_H-M   'P 1'
#
loop_
_entity.id
_entity.type
_entity.pdbx_description
1 polymer ?
#
loop_
_entity_poly.entity_id
_entity_poly.type
_entity_poly.pdbx_seq_one_letter_code
_entity_poly.pdbx_strand_id
1 'polypeptide(L)' 'VRISKEQDHILIIPRGLSFSEASASNLVKLNIVGEVVDQGATNLRVDPSGFSPHAAIYSTRPDVRCVIHIHTPATAA' A
#
# COMPACT_ATOMS: atom_id res chain seq x y z
N VAL A 1 -1.46 -2.36 3.95
CA VAL A 1 -1.63 -3.13 5.22
C VAL A 1 -0.28 -3.47 5.80
N ARG A 2 -0.02 -3.18 7.07
CA ARG A 2 1.23 -3.52 7.77
C ARG A 2 1.25 -5.01 8.12
N ILE A 3 2.35 -5.69 7.79
CA ILE A 3 2.52 -7.15 7.96
C ILE A 3 3.27 -7.48 9.24
N SER A 4 4.35 -6.75 9.53
CA SER A 4 5.08 -6.82 10.78
C SER A 4 5.36 -5.42 11.27
N LYS A 5 5.26 -5.20 12.59
CA LYS A 5 5.65 -3.94 13.23
C LYS A 5 7.16 -3.77 13.29
N GLU A 6 7.92 -4.86 13.33
CA GLU A 6 9.37 -4.82 13.51
C GLU A 6 10.10 -4.49 12.20
N GLN A 7 9.54 -4.91 11.07
CA GLN A 7 10.14 -4.72 9.74
C GLN A 7 9.51 -3.55 8.98
N ASP A 8 8.42 -2.98 9.51
CA ASP A 8 7.59 -1.97 8.83
C ASP A 8 7.25 -2.31 7.37
N HIS A 9 7.05 -3.61 7.10
CA HIS A 9 6.64 -4.09 5.79
C HIS A 9 5.15 -3.86 5.57
N ILE A 10 4.81 -3.33 4.40
CA ILE A 10 3.46 -2.93 4.02
C ILE A 10 3.09 -3.58 2.69
N LEU A 11 1.92 -4.21 2.62
CA LEU A 11 1.29 -4.63 1.36
C LEU A 11 0.46 -3.51 0.77
N ILE A 12 0.61 -3.29 -0.54
CA ILE A 12 -0.18 -2.35 -1.33
C ILE A 12 -0.59 -2.94 -2.68
N ILE A 13 -1.67 -2.41 -3.23
CA ILE A 13 -2.12 -2.69 -4.59
C ILE A 13 -1.26 -1.85 -5.55
N PRO A 14 -0.61 -2.44 -6.56
CA PRO A 14 0.19 -1.69 -7.51
C PRO A 14 -0.67 -0.79 -8.40
N ARG A 15 -0.07 0.26 -8.95
CA ARG A 15 -0.77 1.18 -9.86
C ARG A 15 -1.15 0.45 -11.15
N GLY A 16 -2.41 0.64 -11.56
CA GLY A 16 -2.95 0.07 -12.80
C GLY A 16 -3.70 -1.26 -12.61
N LEU A 17 -3.73 -1.82 -11.40
CA LEU A 17 -4.56 -2.98 -11.07
C LEU A 17 -5.96 -2.52 -10.63
N SER A 18 -7.01 -3.12 -11.18
CA SER A 18 -8.36 -2.89 -10.68
C SER A 18 -8.51 -3.45 -9.26
N PHE A 19 -9.24 -2.75 -8.39
CA PHE A 19 -9.54 -3.26 -7.06
C PHE A 19 -10.28 -4.61 -7.09
N SER A 20 -11.09 -4.85 -8.12
CA SER A 20 -11.80 -6.13 -8.30
C SER A 20 -10.91 -7.29 -8.75
N GLU A 21 -9.71 -6.99 -9.26
CA GLU A 21 -8.72 -7.98 -9.72
C GLU A 21 -7.62 -8.22 -8.68
N ALA A 22 -7.64 -7.46 -7.58
CA ALA A 22 -6.69 -7.60 -6.50
C ALA A 22 -6.84 -8.98 -5.83
N SER A 23 -5.72 -9.66 -5.65
CA SER A 23 -5.62 -10.96 -4.99
C SER A 23 -4.38 -11.00 -4.11
N ALA A 24 -4.29 -11.97 -3.20
CA ALA A 24 -3.16 -12.06 -2.29
C ALA A 24 -1.81 -12.16 -3.01
N SER A 25 -1.76 -12.81 -4.18
CA SER A 25 -0.52 -13.04 -4.94
C SER A 25 -0.04 -11.83 -5.72
N ASN A 26 -0.92 -10.88 -6.07
CA ASN A 26 -0.58 -9.73 -6.92
C ASN A 26 -0.41 -8.41 -6.15
N LEU A 27 -0.37 -8.47 -4.81
CA LEU A 27 0.03 -7.34 -3.97
C LEU A 27 1.55 -7.19 -3.94
N VAL A 28 2.01 -5.95 -3.83
CA VAL A 28 3.43 -5.62 -3.70
C VAL A 28 3.74 -5.32 -2.24
N LYS A 29 4.85 -5.90 -1.74
CA LYS A 29 5.38 -5.64 -0.41
C LYS A 29 6.44 -4.55 -0.49
N LEU A 30 6.27 -3.53 0.33
CA LEU A 30 7.17 -2.39 0.46
C LEU A 30 7.76 -2.30 1.86
N ASN A 31 8.92 -1.67 1.98
CA ASN A 31 9.37 -1.11 3.25
C ASN A 31 8.76 0.29 3.48
N ILE A 32 9.03 0.88 4.65
CA ILE A 32 8.43 2.17 5.05
C ILE A 32 8.84 3.35 4.15
N VAL A 33 10.00 3.27 3.49
CA VAL A 33 10.49 4.30 2.57
C VAL A 33 9.95 4.13 1.14
N GLY A 34 9.17 3.07 0.89
CA GLY A 34 8.49 2.83 -0.40
C GLY A 34 9.30 2.00 -1.39
N GLU A 35 10.38 1.37 -0.97
CA GLU A 35 11.14 0.45 -1.82
C GLU A 35 10.48 -0.93 -1.84
N VAL A 36 10.52 -1.58 -3.00
CA VAL A 36 9.95 -2.91 -3.18
C VAL A 36 10.84 -3.96 -2.51
N VAL A 37 10.27 -4.64 -1.52
CA VAL A 37 10.89 -5.79 -0.84
C VAL A 37 10.53 -7.09 -1.56
N ASP A 38 9.30 -7.18 -2.06
CA ASP A 38 8.78 -8.35 -2.76
C ASP A 38 7.70 -7.91 -3.75
N GLN A 39 7.91 -8.25 -5.01
CA GLN A 39 7.07 -7.84 -6.14
C GLN A 39 5.76 -8.66 -6.22
N GLY A 40 5.68 -9.82 -5.56
CA GLY A 40 4.58 -10.76 -5.78
C GLY A 40 4.54 -11.27 -7.23
N ALA A 41 3.34 -11.60 -7.71
CA ALA A 41 3.09 -12.16 -9.05
C ALA A 41 2.75 -11.09 -10.12
N THR A 42 2.83 -9.81 -9.79
CA THR A 42 2.46 -8.71 -10.70
C THR A 42 3.67 -8.10 -11.39
N ASN A 43 3.51 -7.67 -12.63
CA ASN A 43 4.51 -6.87 -13.35
C ASN A 43 4.24 -5.35 -13.23
N LEU A 44 3.21 -4.97 -12.48
CA LEU A 44 2.83 -3.57 -12.25
C LEU A 44 3.72 -2.93 -11.19
N ARG A 45 3.80 -1.60 -11.23
CA ARG A 45 4.66 -0.83 -10.32
C ARG A 45 3.86 -0.14 -9.24
N VAL A 46 4.50 0.07 -8.09
CA VAL A 46 3.96 0.93 -7.05
C VAL A 46 4.08 2.39 -7.49
N ASP A 47 3.10 3.20 -7.08
CA ASP A 47 3.14 4.64 -7.18
C ASP A 47 3.74 5.27 -5.92
N PRO A 48 4.94 5.87 -5.97
CA PRO A 48 5.53 6.52 -4.80
C PRO A 48 4.68 7.69 -4.28
N SER A 49 4.08 8.47 -5.17
CA SER A 49 3.27 9.63 -4.79
C SER A 49 1.97 9.21 -4.08
N GLY A 50 1.31 8.16 -4.58
CA GLY A 50 0.14 7.56 -3.95
C GLY A 50 0.45 6.88 -2.62
N PHE A 51 1.67 6.35 -2.44
CA PHE A 51 2.08 5.69 -1.20
C PHE A 51 2.56 6.67 -0.11
N SER A 52 3.10 7.83 -0.48
CA SER A 52 3.69 8.78 0.47
C SER A 52 2.79 9.14 1.68
N PRO A 53 1.47 9.40 1.52
CA PRO A 53 0.58 9.64 2.66
C PRO A 53 0.44 8.42 3.59
N HIS A 54 0.41 7.21 3.02
CA HIS A 54 0.37 5.98 3.81
C HIS A 54 1.65 5.81 4.62
N ALA A 55 2.81 6.05 4.03
CA ALA A 55 4.10 5.98 4.70
C ALA A 55 4.18 6.95 5.89
N ALA A 56 3.70 8.18 5.73
CA ALA A 56 3.65 9.16 6.81
C ALA A 56 2.78 8.70 8.00
N ILE A 57 1.59 8.15 7.71
CA ILE A 57 0.71 7.63 8.76
C ILE A 57 1.34 6.42 9.45
N TYR A 58 1.85 5.45 8.69
CA TYR A 58 2.46 4.25 9.27
C TYR A 58 3.69 4.58 10.13
N SER A 59 4.50 5.57 9.72
CA SER A 59 5.69 6.01 10.46
C SER A 59 5.35 6.70 11.79
N THR A 60 4.23 7.41 11.85
CA THR A 60 3.83 8.18 13.03
C THR A 60 2.86 7.43 13.94
N ARG A 61 2.18 6.40 13.43
CA ARG A 61 1.16 5.62 14.14
C ARG A 61 1.49 4.13 14.12
N PRO A 62 2.32 3.64 15.07
CA PRO A 62 2.68 2.22 15.17
C PRO A 62 1.49 1.30 15.54
N ASP A 63 0.40 1.86 16.05
CA ASP A 63 -0.84 1.16 16.36
C ASP A 63 -1.70 0.88 15.11
N VAL A 64 -1.53 1.65 14.04
CA VAL A 64 -2.29 1.51 12.80
C VAL A 64 -1.79 0.29 12.01
N ARG A 65 -2.74 -0.58 11.63
CA ARG A 65 -2.50 -1.80 10.83
C ARG A 65 -2.93 -1.66 9.37
N CYS A 66 -3.99 -0.90 9.12
CA CYS A 66 -4.56 -0.71 7.79
C CYS A 66 -4.89 0.77 7.59
N VAL A 67 -4.55 1.29 6.41
CA VAL A 67 -4.95 2.61 5.93
C VAL A 67 -5.67 2.38 4.61
N ILE A 68 -6.87 2.92 4.50
CA ILE A 68 -7.69 2.86 3.28
C ILE A 68 -7.83 4.31 2.79
N HIS A 69 -7.42 4.53 1.55
CA HIS A 69 -7.57 5.81 0.85
C HIS A 69 -8.51 5.60 -0.32
N ILE A 70 -9.60 6.36 -0.37
CA ILE A 70 -10.66 6.21 -1.38
C ILE A 70 -11.10 7.57 -1.91
N HIS A 71 -11.46 7.60 -3.19
CA HIS A 71 -12.13 8.72 -3.83
C HIS A 71 -13.53 8.29 -4.20
N THR A 72 -14.53 8.75 -3.44
CA THR A 72 -15.94 8.53 -3.76
C THR A 72 -16.58 9.84 -4.20
N PRO A 73 -17.59 9.83 -5.09
CA PRO A 73 -18.28 11.06 -5.48
C PRO A 73 -18.84 11.85 -4.28
N ALA A 74 -19.32 11.15 -3.25
CA ALA A 74 -19.89 11.77 -2.06
C ALA A 74 -18.87 12.49 -1.17
N THR A 75 -17.58 12.14 -1.28
CA THR A 75 -16.51 12.69 -0.42
C THR A 75 -15.50 13.53 -1.19
N ALA A 76 -15.54 13.50 -2.52
CA ALA A 76 -14.64 14.26 -3.40
C ALA A 76 -15.28 15.54 -3.95
N ALA A 77 -16.59 15.70 -3.77
CA ALA A 77 -17.35 16.89 -4.16
C ALA A 77 -17.18 18.04 -3.17
#